data_AF-A0A1I5LXB0-F1
#
_entry.id   AF-A0A1I5LXB0-F1
#
_cell.length_a   1.000
_cell.length_b   1.000
_cell.length_c   1.000
_cell.angle_alpha   90.00
_cell.angle_beta   90.00
_cell.angle_gamma   90.00
#
_symmetry.space_group_name_H-M   'P 1'
#
loop_
_entity.id
_entity.type
_entity.pdbx_description
1 polymer ?
#
loop_
_entity_poly.entity_id
_entity_poly.type
_entity_poly.pdbx_seq_one_letter_code
_entity_poly.pdbx_strand_id
1 'polypeptide(L)'
;MKQYLPDKYGFKDYLLDNLTDARQEELIFWKKNIPMPVDLIYGIYEKRGILLAKYLDHVGTAFLYTYVQRAKGDRDWKSAPKNAPEETFKDKRAELNSDFKQYYKQSQVEDMLATLADVFMLEGYSCTAERMVEAMMHQGKKYQRLYIPKAADERIHVFFPELCAILKQNQKDMFSNVVADELQIYRMGFADAFAGIFNKLIDFVLDFYQKGIFNTSHTTISIIQDPSAPDTLRPEYGVIHDGCIWEPAYVQSAVGVKLNENHPFVAAVLKGGNQSEALVSSMLQVMSEIEYKTPRDTEKKLLEKFRQEVSRELRIKMESIL
;
A
#
# COMPACT_ATOMS: atom_id res chain seq x y z
N MET A 1 -20.88 10.30 11.49
CA MET A 1 -19.65 10.01 10.74
C MET A 1 -19.68 8.51 10.46
N LYS A 2 -19.62 8.08 9.20
CA LYS A 2 -19.62 6.65 8.87
C LYS A 2 -18.31 6.06 9.42
N GLN A 3 -18.38 4.96 10.15
CA GLN A 3 -17.21 4.33 10.74
C GLN A 3 -16.72 3.26 9.77
N TYR A 4 -15.45 3.32 9.38
CA TYR A 4 -14.82 2.34 8.50
C TYR A 4 -13.95 1.39 9.34
N LEU A 5 -13.88 0.13 8.93
CA LEU A 5 -12.93 -0.81 9.51
C LEU A 5 -11.51 -0.39 9.11
N PRO A 6 -10.52 -0.39 10.03
CA PRO A 6 -9.13 -0.09 9.69
C PRO A 6 -8.46 -1.29 8.99
N ASP A 7 -9.05 -1.73 7.88
CA ASP A 7 -8.54 -2.76 6.97
C ASP A 7 -8.68 -2.32 5.50
N LYS A 8 -8.25 -3.19 4.58
CA LYS A 8 -8.23 -2.89 3.14
C LYS A 8 -9.63 -2.72 2.54
N TYR A 9 -10.64 -3.36 3.13
CA TYR A 9 -12.04 -3.27 2.69
C TYR A 9 -12.65 -1.95 3.17
N GLY A 10 -12.44 -1.59 4.44
CA GLY A 10 -12.87 -0.29 4.95
C GLY A 10 -12.18 0.89 4.26
N PHE A 11 -10.92 0.73 3.84
CA PHE A 11 -10.25 1.74 3.00
C PHE A 11 -10.90 1.88 1.62
N LYS A 12 -11.21 0.76 0.93
CA LYS A 12 -11.95 0.77 -0.34
C LYS A 12 -13.27 1.52 -0.20
N ASP A 13 -14.06 1.22 0.83
CA ASP A 13 -15.33 1.88 1.09
C ASP A 13 -15.16 3.37 1.38
N TYR A 14 -14.13 3.73 2.15
CA TYR A 14 -13.77 5.12 2.39
C TYR A 14 -13.46 5.86 1.09
N LEU A 15 -12.73 5.23 0.16
CA LEU A 15 -12.47 5.82 -1.16
C LEU A 15 -13.76 6.04 -1.95
N LEU A 16 -14.68 5.07 -1.98
CA LEU A 16 -15.95 5.19 -2.70
C LEU A 16 -16.82 6.33 -2.16
N ASP A 17 -16.79 6.56 -0.84
CA ASP A 17 -17.57 7.63 -0.22
C ASP A 17 -16.89 9.02 -0.33
N ASN A 18 -15.55 9.08 -0.38
CA ASN A 18 -14.79 10.33 -0.25
C ASN A 18 -14.08 10.79 -1.54
N LEU A 19 -14.08 9.97 -2.59
CA LEU A 19 -13.69 10.37 -3.94
C LEU A 19 -14.94 10.48 -4.80
N THR A 20 -15.37 11.71 -5.10
CA THR A 20 -16.63 11.99 -5.82
C THR A 20 -16.70 11.40 -7.23
N ASP A 21 -15.56 11.05 -7.80
CA ASP A 21 -15.41 10.46 -9.13
C ASP A 21 -14.91 9.00 -9.08
N ALA A 22 -15.03 8.35 -7.91
CA ALA A 22 -14.80 6.92 -7.75
C ALA A 22 -16.11 6.13 -7.85
N ARG A 23 -16.02 4.94 -8.43
CA ARG A 23 -17.10 3.94 -8.42
C ARG A 23 -16.51 2.54 -8.52
N GLN A 24 -17.28 1.52 -8.19
CA GLN A 24 -16.89 0.13 -8.37
C GLN A 24 -17.92 -0.61 -9.22
N GLU A 25 -17.43 -1.40 -10.17
CA GLU A 25 -18.21 -2.31 -11.01
C GLU A 25 -17.55 -3.69 -10.91
N GLU A 26 -18.20 -4.63 -10.24
CA GLU A 26 -17.62 -5.94 -9.89
C GLU A 26 -16.24 -5.81 -9.20
N LEU A 27 -15.19 -6.36 -9.82
CA LEU A 27 -13.80 -6.34 -9.33
C LEU A 27 -13.00 -5.16 -9.89
N ILE A 28 -13.66 -4.22 -10.57
CA ILE A 28 -13.04 -3.05 -11.19
C ILE A 28 -13.37 -1.82 -10.36
N PHE A 29 -12.34 -1.21 -9.78
CA PHE A 29 -12.39 0.10 -9.17
C PHE A 29 -12.11 1.18 -10.23
N TRP A 30 -13.03 2.11 -10.40
CA TRP A 30 -12.90 3.22 -11.32
C TRP A 30 -12.54 4.49 -10.59
N LYS A 31 -11.58 5.24 -11.13
CA LYS A 31 -11.34 6.65 -10.78
C LYS A 31 -11.42 7.51 -12.04
N LYS A 32 -12.44 8.37 -12.14
CA LYS A 32 -12.82 9.02 -13.41
C LYS A 32 -13.07 7.96 -14.50
N ASN A 33 -12.18 7.91 -15.48
CA ASN A 33 -12.21 7.01 -16.64
C ASN A 33 -11.09 5.95 -16.58
N ILE A 34 -10.40 5.82 -15.44
CA ILE A 34 -9.27 4.91 -15.25
C ILE A 34 -9.79 3.66 -14.52
N PRO A 35 -9.91 2.50 -15.20
CA PRO A 35 -10.25 1.24 -14.56
C PRO A 35 -9.01 0.62 -13.91
N MET A 36 -9.16 0.17 -12.67
CA MET A 36 -8.13 -0.54 -11.92
C MET A 36 -8.73 -1.81 -11.30
N PRO A 37 -8.01 -2.94 -11.28
CA PRO A 37 -8.38 -4.06 -10.45
C PRO A 37 -8.49 -3.62 -8.98
N VAL A 38 -9.52 -4.08 -8.26
CA VAL A 38 -9.68 -3.78 -6.82
C VAL A 38 -8.46 -4.25 -6.00
N ASP A 39 -7.75 -5.27 -6.47
CA ASP A 39 -6.48 -5.73 -5.91
C ASP A 39 -5.41 -4.64 -5.82
N LEU A 40 -5.41 -3.67 -6.73
CA LEU A 40 -4.47 -2.55 -6.65
C LEU A 40 -4.79 -1.63 -5.47
N ILE A 41 -6.07 -1.45 -5.14
CA ILE A 41 -6.50 -0.67 -3.98
C ILE A 41 -6.06 -1.36 -2.69
N TYR A 42 -6.22 -2.68 -2.64
CA TYR A 42 -5.75 -3.52 -1.54
C TYR A 42 -4.24 -3.50 -1.42
N GLY A 43 -3.52 -3.60 -2.53
CA GLY A 43 -2.05 -3.50 -2.54
C GLY A 43 -1.54 -2.16 -2.01
N ILE A 44 -2.18 -1.05 -2.39
CA ILE A 44 -1.86 0.29 -1.83
C ILE A 44 -2.01 0.27 -0.30
N TYR A 45 -3.12 -0.29 0.18
CA TYR A 45 -3.38 -0.37 1.62
C TYR A 45 -2.41 -1.28 2.36
N GLU A 46 -2.14 -2.46 1.82
CA GLU A 46 -1.24 -3.45 2.42
C GLU A 46 0.19 -2.90 2.49
N LYS A 47 0.61 -2.12 1.50
CA LYS A 47 1.91 -1.42 1.47
C LYS A 47 1.93 -0.06 2.19
N ARG A 48 0.87 0.32 2.91
CA ARG A 48 0.75 1.65 3.54
C ARG A 48 1.96 2.03 4.40
N GLY A 49 2.55 1.10 5.16
CA GLY A 49 3.72 1.39 6.00
C GLY A 49 4.91 1.88 5.17
N ILE A 50 5.24 1.15 4.10
CA ILE A 50 6.33 1.51 3.18
C ILE A 50 6.02 2.82 2.45
N LEU A 51 4.78 2.97 1.97
CA LEU A 51 4.38 4.18 1.24
C LEU A 51 4.40 5.43 2.14
N LEU A 52 3.94 5.31 3.39
CA LEU A 52 4.01 6.39 4.39
C LEU A 52 5.45 6.72 4.78
N ALA A 53 6.31 5.71 4.93
CA ALA A 53 7.74 5.95 5.18
C ALA A 53 8.39 6.73 4.04
N LYS A 54 8.13 6.35 2.78
CA LYS A 54 8.60 7.09 1.60
C LYS A 54 8.01 8.50 1.57
N TYR A 55 6.74 8.65 1.94
CA TYR A 55 6.10 9.96 2.01
C TYR A 55 6.81 10.88 3.01
N LEU A 56 7.13 10.38 4.20
CA LEU A 56 7.90 11.13 5.18
C LEU A 56 9.32 11.46 4.71
N ASP A 57 9.97 10.55 3.98
CA ASP A 57 11.27 10.86 3.36
C ASP A 57 11.16 12.05 2.41
N HIS A 58 10.14 12.07 1.53
CA HIS A 58 9.90 13.18 0.61
C HIS A 58 9.49 14.48 1.32
N VAL A 59 8.68 14.41 2.39
CA VAL A 59 8.38 15.57 3.24
C VAL A 59 9.67 16.13 3.82
N GLY A 60 10.44 15.29 4.52
CA GLY A 60 11.71 15.69 5.13
C GLY A 60 12.68 16.30 4.13
N THR A 61 12.81 15.69 2.96
CA THR A 61 13.62 16.20 1.86
C THR A 61 13.16 17.57 1.39
N ALA A 62 11.86 17.79 1.18
CA ALA A 62 11.34 19.06 0.71
C ALA A 62 11.65 20.20 1.70
N PHE A 63 11.49 19.94 3.00
CA PHE A 63 11.82 20.90 4.06
C PHE A 63 13.33 21.12 4.17
N LEU A 64 14.12 20.06 4.25
CA LEU A 64 15.58 20.16 4.38
C LEU A 64 16.21 20.87 3.18
N TYR A 65 15.81 20.52 1.96
CA TYR A 65 16.34 21.15 0.75
C TYR A 65 16.04 22.66 0.73
N THR A 66 14.79 23.04 1.04
CA THR A 66 14.39 24.45 1.11
C THR A 66 15.16 25.20 2.19
N TYR A 67 15.38 24.56 3.35
CA TYR A 67 16.19 25.10 4.44
C TYR A 67 17.65 25.31 4.02
N VAL A 68 18.26 24.33 3.35
CA VAL A 68 19.65 24.38 2.87
C VAL A 68 19.83 25.54 1.89
N GLN A 69 18.94 25.69 0.90
CA GLN A 69 19.03 26.80 -0.06
C GLN A 69 18.99 28.15 0.65
N ARG A 70 18.09 28.31 1.63
CA ARG A 70 18.01 29.51 2.45
C ARG A 70 19.28 29.74 3.27
N ALA A 71 19.79 28.70 3.94
CA ALA A 71 20.99 28.79 4.78
C ALA A 71 22.24 29.14 3.98
N LYS A 72 22.32 28.70 2.72
CA LYS A 72 23.37 29.08 1.76
C LYS A 72 23.21 30.50 1.19
N GLY A 73 22.14 31.23 1.54
CA GLY A 73 21.89 32.58 1.06
C GLY A 73 21.38 32.64 -0.39
N ASP A 74 20.85 31.55 -0.94
CA ASP A 74 20.21 31.54 -2.24
C ASP A 74 19.02 32.51 -2.23
N ARG A 75 18.97 33.45 -3.17
CA ARG A 75 17.89 34.45 -3.25
C ARG A 75 16.57 33.83 -3.70
N ASP A 76 16.63 32.71 -4.43
CA ASP A 76 15.47 32.03 -5.00
C ASP A 76 15.05 30.79 -4.21
N TRP A 77 15.51 30.66 -2.94
CA TRP A 77 15.21 29.52 -2.08
C TRP A 77 13.71 29.21 -1.95
N LYS A 78 12.84 30.23 -2.04
CA LYS A 78 11.37 30.08 -2.00
C LYS A 78 10.81 29.33 -3.21
N SER A 79 11.55 29.30 -4.32
CA SER A 79 11.20 28.57 -5.54
C SER A 79 11.77 27.15 -5.56
N ALA A 80 12.61 26.75 -4.59
CA ALA A 80 13.24 25.45 -4.54
C ALA A 80 12.25 24.27 -4.66
N PRO A 81 11.07 24.28 -3.99
CA PRO A 81 10.08 23.21 -4.14
C PRO A 81 9.44 23.10 -5.53
N LYS A 82 9.56 24.14 -6.37
CA LYS A 82 9.07 24.13 -7.75
C LYS A 82 10.03 23.40 -8.68
N ASN A 83 11.30 23.30 -8.30
CA ASN A 83 12.37 22.74 -9.12
C ASN A 83 12.79 21.34 -8.66
N ALA A 84 12.48 20.92 -7.43
CA ALA A 84 12.77 19.59 -6.90
C ALA A 84 11.50 18.74 -6.66
N PRO A 85 11.58 17.40 -6.66
CA PRO A 85 12.76 16.59 -7.01
C PRO A 85 12.99 16.51 -8.53
N GLU A 86 14.18 16.05 -8.91
CA GLU A 86 14.55 15.86 -10.31
C GLU A 86 15.68 14.83 -10.47
N GLU A 87 15.62 14.04 -11.53
CA GLU A 87 16.65 13.04 -11.82
C GLU A 87 18.04 13.65 -12.05
N THR A 88 18.10 14.88 -12.56
CA THR A 88 19.35 15.64 -12.80
C THR A 88 20.13 15.94 -11.51
N PHE A 89 19.49 15.83 -10.33
CA PHE A 89 20.21 15.91 -9.05
C PHE A 89 21.19 14.75 -8.81
N LYS A 90 21.12 13.67 -9.61
CA LYS A 90 22.13 12.58 -9.59
C LYS A 90 23.55 13.12 -9.79
N ASP A 91 23.71 14.11 -10.66
CA ASP A 91 25.01 14.72 -10.96
C ASP A 91 25.58 15.52 -9.77
N LYS A 92 24.69 15.95 -8.87
CA LYS A 92 25.02 16.72 -7.65
C LYS A 92 24.94 15.88 -6.38
N ARG A 93 24.91 14.55 -6.50
CA ARG A 93 24.72 13.63 -5.35
C ARG A 93 25.71 13.87 -4.22
N ALA A 94 26.99 14.05 -4.54
CA ALA A 94 28.03 14.24 -3.53
C ALA A 94 27.83 15.55 -2.76
N GLU A 95 27.52 16.64 -3.48
CA GLU A 95 27.22 17.95 -2.89
C GLU A 95 25.97 17.87 -1.98
N LEU A 96 24.87 17.30 -2.49
CA LEU A 96 23.63 17.15 -1.73
C LEU A 96 23.83 16.31 -0.47
N ASN A 97 24.61 15.22 -0.54
CA ASN A 97 24.94 14.42 0.64
C ASN A 97 25.71 15.22 1.68
N SER A 98 26.70 16.01 1.26
CA SER A 98 27.47 16.86 2.17
C SER A 98 26.57 17.89 2.84
N ASP A 99 25.74 18.57 2.05
CA ASP A 99 24.81 19.58 2.54
C ASP A 99 23.80 18.98 3.50
N PHE A 100 23.14 17.89 3.11
CA PHE A 100 22.09 17.30 3.92
C PHE A 100 22.68 16.82 5.24
N LYS A 101 23.86 16.18 5.25
CA LYS A 101 24.53 15.80 6.50
C LYS A 101 24.87 16.99 7.40
N GLN A 102 25.35 18.08 6.82
CA GLN A 102 25.70 19.29 7.57
C GLN A 102 24.48 19.94 8.20
N TYR A 103 23.40 20.08 7.44
CA TYR A 103 22.23 20.87 7.84
C TYR A 103 21.12 20.04 8.49
N TYR A 104 21.14 18.71 8.41
CA TYR A 104 20.07 17.84 8.95
C TYR A 104 19.80 18.15 10.43
N LYS A 105 20.83 18.12 11.27
CA LYS A 105 20.71 18.42 12.71
C LYS A 105 20.41 19.88 13.01
N GLN A 106 20.89 20.81 12.18
CA GLN A 106 20.67 22.25 12.37
C GLN A 106 19.25 22.68 12.01
N SER A 107 18.60 21.92 11.12
CA SER A 107 17.32 22.29 10.55
C SER A 107 16.12 21.96 11.44
N GLN A 108 16.24 21.07 12.43
CA GLN A 108 15.10 20.48 13.17
C GLN A 108 14.20 19.56 12.32
N VAL A 109 14.60 19.18 11.11
CA VAL A 109 13.84 18.25 10.26
C VAL A 109 13.72 16.87 10.93
N GLU A 110 14.74 16.42 11.67
CA GLU A 110 14.69 15.16 12.42
C GLU A 110 13.55 15.15 13.45
N ASP A 111 13.46 16.19 14.29
CA ASP A 111 12.40 16.34 15.30
C ASP A 111 11.01 16.47 14.67
N MET A 112 10.91 17.21 13.56
CA MET A 112 9.68 17.32 12.78
C MET A 112 9.24 15.95 12.27
N LEU A 113 10.16 15.18 11.70
CA LEU A 113 9.85 13.85 11.17
C LEU A 113 9.50 12.84 12.25
N ALA A 114 10.14 12.90 13.42
CA ALA A 114 9.75 12.08 14.56
C ALA A 114 8.30 12.39 15.00
N THR A 115 7.95 13.67 15.10
CA THR A 115 6.59 14.10 15.42
C THR A 115 5.57 13.64 14.37
N LEU A 116 5.94 13.68 13.09
CA LEU A 116 5.08 13.20 12.01
C LEU A 116 4.94 11.68 12.01
N ALA A 117 6.02 10.95 12.27
CA ALA A 117 5.98 9.50 12.41
C ALA A 117 5.01 9.08 13.52
N ASP A 118 5.02 9.78 14.66
CA ASP A 118 4.06 9.56 15.75
C ASP A 118 2.61 9.83 15.30
N VAL A 119 2.38 10.92 14.55
CA VAL A 119 1.05 11.25 14.00
C VAL A 119 0.55 10.18 13.03
N PHE A 120 1.43 9.62 12.20
CA PHE A 120 1.11 8.51 11.30
C PHE A 120 1.20 7.15 11.97
N MET A 121 1.52 7.10 13.27
CA MET A 121 1.75 5.89 14.05
C MET A 121 2.77 4.94 13.40
N LEU A 122 3.77 5.47 12.70
CA LEU A 122 4.71 4.68 11.91
C LEU A 122 5.86 4.15 12.78
N GLU A 123 5.72 2.90 13.25
CA GLU A 123 6.68 2.28 14.16
C GLU A 123 8.01 1.97 13.45
N GLY A 124 9.11 2.32 14.11
CA GLY A 124 10.47 2.07 13.60
C GLY A 124 10.87 2.95 12.41
N TYR A 125 10.14 4.03 12.14
CA TYR A 125 10.56 5.00 11.13
C TYR A 125 11.81 5.76 11.57
N SER A 126 12.82 5.76 10.69
CA SER A 126 14.00 6.62 10.81
C SER A 126 14.39 7.11 9.43
N CYS A 127 14.56 8.42 9.29
CA CYS A 127 15.08 9.02 8.07
C CYS A 127 16.57 9.32 8.21
N THR A 128 17.32 9.19 7.12
CA THR A 128 18.72 9.61 7.07
C THR A 128 18.93 10.59 5.93
N ALA A 129 20.03 11.34 5.97
CA ALA A 129 20.42 12.23 4.88
C ALA A 129 20.49 11.47 3.53
N GLU A 130 20.97 10.23 3.55
CA GLU A 130 21.06 9.38 2.35
C GLU A 130 19.68 9.09 1.75
N ARG A 131 18.68 8.73 2.58
CA ARG A 131 17.30 8.51 2.12
C ARG A 131 16.70 9.79 1.54
N MET A 132 17.00 10.93 2.15
CA MET A 132 16.54 12.22 1.64
C MET A 132 17.17 12.61 0.30
N VAL A 133 18.46 12.32 0.13
CA VAL A 133 19.18 12.54 -1.13
C VAL A 133 18.65 11.60 -2.21
N GLU A 134 18.31 10.35 -1.89
CA GLU A 134 17.63 9.45 -2.82
C GLU A 134 16.27 10.00 -3.25
N ALA A 135 15.46 10.47 -2.30
CA ALA A 135 14.18 11.11 -2.59
C ALA A 135 14.31 12.37 -3.49
N MET A 136 15.42 13.12 -3.41
CA MET A 136 15.69 14.26 -4.31
C MET A 136 15.86 13.85 -5.78
N MET A 137 16.34 12.63 -6.04
CA MET A 137 16.67 12.15 -7.39
C MET A 137 15.49 11.49 -8.10
N HIS A 138 14.33 11.46 -7.45
CA HIS A 138 13.15 10.84 -7.98
C HIS A 138 12.60 11.62 -9.19
N GLN A 139 12.27 10.89 -10.25
CA GLN A 139 11.66 11.46 -11.45
C GLN A 139 10.15 11.60 -11.27
N GLY A 140 9.63 12.83 -11.34
CA GLY A 140 8.18 13.02 -11.29
C GLY A 140 7.75 14.45 -11.03
N LYS A 141 6.63 14.56 -10.35
CA LYS A 141 6.04 15.82 -9.96
C LYS A 141 6.87 16.48 -8.84
N LYS A 142 6.81 17.81 -8.81
CA LYS A 142 7.62 18.67 -7.95
C LYS A 142 7.04 18.78 -6.53
N TYR A 143 7.87 19.08 -5.53
CA TYR A 143 7.50 19.17 -4.11
C TYR A 143 6.46 20.24 -3.81
N GLN A 144 6.32 21.28 -4.65
CA GLN A 144 5.19 22.22 -4.55
C GLN A 144 3.80 21.53 -4.65
N ARG A 145 3.77 20.29 -5.15
CA ARG A 145 2.56 19.45 -5.29
C ARG A 145 2.36 18.44 -4.17
N LEU A 146 3.23 18.44 -3.16
CA LEU A 146 3.16 17.53 -2.03
C LEU A 146 1.85 17.77 -1.26
N TYR A 147 1.11 16.69 -1.01
CA TYR A 147 -0.08 16.75 -0.16
C TYR A 147 0.34 16.77 1.31
N ILE A 148 -0.18 17.70 2.10
CA ILE A 148 0.08 17.80 3.54
C ILE A 148 -1.27 17.87 4.25
N PRO A 149 -1.71 16.79 4.92
CA PRO A 149 -2.99 16.76 5.61
C PRO A 149 -2.97 17.72 6.81
N LYS A 150 -4.14 18.20 7.23
CA LYS A 150 -4.27 19.21 8.30
C LYS A 150 -3.57 18.81 9.61
N ALA A 151 -3.68 17.54 10.02
CA ALA A 151 -3.04 17.07 11.25
C ALA A 151 -1.50 17.14 11.17
N ALA A 152 -0.91 16.84 10.01
CA ALA A 152 0.53 16.97 9.79
C ALA A 152 0.94 18.45 9.69
N ASP A 153 0.11 19.26 9.03
CA ASP A 153 0.33 20.70 8.86
C ASP A 153 0.51 21.42 10.20
N GLU A 154 -0.38 21.16 11.16
CA GLU A 154 -0.34 21.75 12.51
C GLU A 154 0.99 21.42 13.21
N ARG A 155 1.51 20.21 13.04
CA ARG A 155 2.80 19.80 13.62
C ARG A 155 3.98 20.44 12.92
N ILE A 156 3.99 20.42 11.60
CA ILE A 156 5.05 21.03 10.78
C ILE A 156 5.16 22.53 11.07
N HIS A 157 4.02 23.21 11.25
CA HIS A 157 3.98 24.65 11.45
C HIS A 157 4.72 25.10 12.73
N VAL A 158 4.81 24.22 13.74
CA VAL A 158 5.58 24.48 14.98
C VAL A 158 7.08 24.62 14.69
N PHE A 159 7.60 23.84 13.73
CA PHE A 159 9.02 23.83 13.38
C PHE A 159 9.34 24.83 12.27
N PHE A 160 8.50 24.92 11.24
CA PHE A 160 8.79 25.68 10.03
C PHE A 160 7.60 26.51 9.53
N PRO A 161 7.17 27.54 10.27
CA PRO A 161 5.97 28.32 9.91
C PRO A 161 6.09 28.98 8.53
N GLU A 162 7.27 29.49 8.17
CA GLU A 162 7.51 30.14 6.87
C GLU A 162 7.60 29.14 5.70
N LEU A 163 8.30 28.01 5.86
CA LEU A 163 8.48 27.03 4.78
C LEU A 163 7.18 26.28 4.50
N CYS A 164 6.36 26.08 5.53
CA CYS A 164 5.02 25.51 5.41
C CYS A 164 4.17 26.30 4.39
N ALA A 165 4.18 27.63 4.44
CA ALA A 165 3.44 28.46 3.48
C ALA A 165 3.92 28.31 2.02
N ILE A 166 5.20 28.00 1.82
CA ILE A 166 5.80 27.84 0.49
C ILE A 166 5.44 26.47 -0.10
N LEU A 167 5.54 25.41 0.70
CA LEU A 167 5.31 24.04 0.25
C LEU A 167 3.84 23.72 -0.03
N LYS A 168 2.90 24.50 0.55
CA LYS A 168 1.45 24.28 0.43
C LYS A 168 0.78 24.93 -0.78
N GLN A 169 1.53 25.55 -1.69
CA GLN A 169 0.96 26.37 -2.77
C GLN A 169 0.11 25.57 -3.79
N ASN A 170 0.39 24.28 -4.01
CA ASN A 170 -0.29 23.51 -5.06
C ASN A 170 -0.46 22.01 -4.70
N GLN A 171 -0.91 21.72 -3.47
CA GLN A 171 -1.06 20.35 -2.96
C GLN A 171 -1.94 19.48 -3.86
N LYS A 172 -1.34 18.53 -4.58
CA LYS A 172 -2.03 17.69 -5.56
C LYS A 172 -1.50 16.26 -5.54
N ASP A 173 -0.67 15.92 -6.51
CA ASP A 173 -0.43 14.56 -7.00
C ASP A 173 1.06 14.23 -7.08
N MET A 174 1.85 14.72 -6.12
CA MET A 174 3.30 14.49 -6.14
C MET A 174 3.65 12.98 -6.13
N PHE A 175 2.89 12.21 -5.36
CA PHE A 175 3.25 10.85 -4.95
C PHE A 175 2.85 9.73 -5.93
N SER A 176 2.24 10.07 -7.08
CA SER A 176 1.71 9.10 -8.04
C SER A 176 2.75 8.08 -8.52
N ASN A 177 3.94 8.58 -8.85
CA ASN A 177 5.03 7.77 -9.40
C ASN A 177 5.65 6.87 -8.34
N VAL A 178 5.76 7.37 -7.10
CA VAL A 178 6.31 6.61 -5.97
C VAL A 178 5.43 5.40 -5.66
N VAL A 179 4.09 5.59 -5.72
CA VAL A 179 3.12 4.50 -5.55
C VAL A 179 3.24 3.49 -6.69
N ALA A 180 3.31 3.95 -7.94
CA ALA A 180 3.44 3.06 -9.10
C ALA A 180 4.73 2.23 -9.05
N ASP A 181 5.86 2.84 -8.67
CA ASP A 181 7.14 2.16 -8.53
C ASP A 181 7.12 1.11 -7.42
N GLU A 182 6.54 1.46 -6.27
CA GLU A 182 6.41 0.54 -5.13
C GLU A 182 5.51 -0.67 -5.47
N LEU A 183 4.46 -0.45 -6.25
CA LEU A 183 3.57 -1.52 -6.71
C LEU A 183 4.11 -2.25 -7.96
N GLN A 184 5.25 -1.82 -8.52
CA GLN A 184 5.86 -2.38 -9.73
C GLN A 184 4.90 -2.39 -10.93
N ILE A 185 4.12 -1.33 -11.09
CA ILE A 185 3.14 -1.16 -12.16
C ILE A 185 3.52 -0.05 -13.11
N TYR A 186 3.13 -0.20 -14.37
CA TYR A 186 3.43 0.79 -15.39
C TYR A 186 2.76 2.13 -15.08
N ARG A 187 3.55 3.21 -15.06
CA ARG A 187 3.13 4.54 -14.58
C ARG A 187 2.07 5.22 -15.47
N MET A 188 2.09 4.96 -16.78
CA MET A 188 1.20 5.69 -17.70
C MET A 188 -0.24 5.19 -17.58
N GLY A 189 -1.16 6.13 -17.37
CA GLY A 189 -2.59 5.88 -17.26
C GLY A 189 -3.12 5.86 -15.83
N PHE A 190 -2.28 5.62 -14.82
CA PHE A 190 -2.72 5.50 -13.42
C PHE A 190 -2.25 6.62 -12.49
N ALA A 191 -1.32 7.47 -12.93
CA ALA A 191 -0.67 8.45 -12.06
C ALA A 191 -1.67 9.34 -11.28
N ASP A 192 -2.61 9.97 -11.98
CA ASP A 192 -3.62 10.84 -11.36
C ASP A 192 -4.54 10.07 -10.39
N ALA A 193 -4.84 8.81 -10.70
CA ALA A 193 -5.65 7.96 -9.84
C ALA A 193 -4.91 7.61 -8.55
N PHE A 194 -3.66 7.14 -8.65
CA PHE A 194 -2.85 6.78 -7.48
C PHE A 194 -2.56 7.95 -6.56
N ALA A 195 -2.31 9.13 -7.11
CA ALA A 195 -2.18 10.33 -6.30
C ALA A 195 -3.43 10.59 -5.44
N GLY A 196 -4.62 10.56 -6.05
CA GLY A 196 -5.88 10.77 -5.32
C GLY A 196 -6.14 9.69 -4.27
N ILE A 197 -5.89 8.43 -4.63
CA ILE A 197 -6.05 7.29 -3.72
C ILE A 197 -5.06 7.36 -2.56
N PHE A 198 -3.79 7.68 -2.83
CA PHE A 198 -2.77 7.76 -1.79
C PHE A 198 -2.99 8.94 -0.83
N ASN A 199 -3.40 10.10 -1.33
CA ASN A 199 -3.79 11.20 -0.45
C ASN A 199 -4.94 10.80 0.48
N LYS A 200 -5.90 10.01 -0.03
CA LYS A 200 -6.97 9.46 0.80
C LYS A 200 -6.53 8.35 1.74
N LEU A 201 -5.48 7.59 1.41
CA LEU A 201 -4.85 6.67 2.36
C LEU A 201 -4.27 7.42 3.55
N ILE A 202 -3.59 8.55 3.29
CA ILE A 202 -3.07 9.43 4.34
C ILE A 202 -4.21 9.91 5.26
N ASP A 203 -5.30 10.42 4.67
CA ASP A 203 -6.48 10.86 5.44
C ASP A 203 -7.07 9.69 6.25
N PHE A 204 -7.26 8.53 5.62
CA PHE A 204 -7.83 7.35 6.25
C PHE A 204 -7.04 6.86 7.46
N VAL A 205 -5.70 6.87 7.36
CA VAL A 205 -4.83 6.52 8.47
C VAL A 205 -5.01 7.52 9.62
N LEU A 206 -5.02 8.82 9.33
CA LEU A 206 -5.19 9.83 10.36
C LEU A 206 -6.55 9.77 11.07
N ASP A 207 -7.60 9.42 10.33
CA ASP A 207 -8.97 9.43 10.85
C ASP A 207 -9.35 8.14 11.61
N PHE A 208 -8.81 6.98 11.20
CA PHE A 208 -9.32 5.69 11.66
C PHE A 208 -8.29 4.77 12.32
N TYR A 209 -6.99 5.05 12.23
CA TYR A 209 -5.99 4.23 12.92
C TYR A 209 -5.82 4.63 14.39
N GLN A 210 -5.71 3.61 15.24
CA GLN A 210 -5.47 3.74 16.68
C GLN A 210 -4.30 2.87 17.18
N LYS A 211 -3.59 2.20 16.25
CA LYS A 211 -2.48 1.28 16.55
C LYS A 211 -1.34 1.51 15.56
N GLY A 212 -0.13 1.17 15.98
CA GLY A 212 1.08 1.30 15.17
C GLY A 212 0.98 0.63 13.80
N ILE A 213 1.48 1.34 12.79
CA ILE A 213 1.70 0.87 11.43
C ILE A 213 3.18 0.51 11.31
N PHE A 214 3.47 -0.75 11.03
CA PHE A 214 4.83 -1.20 10.78
C PHE A 214 5.27 -0.86 9.36
N ASN A 215 6.54 -0.50 9.20
CA ASN A 215 7.17 -0.26 7.90
C ASN A 215 7.50 -1.57 7.12
N THR A 216 6.94 -2.71 7.53
CA THR A 216 7.13 -4.01 6.88
C THR A 216 5.80 -4.50 6.29
N SER A 217 5.83 -5.00 5.05
CA SER A 217 4.64 -5.46 4.29
C SER A 217 3.95 -6.71 4.85
N HIS A 218 4.28 -7.15 6.05
CA HIS A 218 3.84 -8.44 6.55
C HIS A 218 2.77 -8.26 7.63
N THR A 219 1.51 -8.50 7.26
CA THR A 219 0.54 -9.06 8.20
C THR A 219 1.21 -10.25 8.87
N THR A 220 1.57 -10.11 10.14
CA THR A 220 2.22 -11.18 10.90
C THR A 220 1.15 -12.23 11.22
N ILE A 221 0.91 -13.15 10.28
CA ILE A 221 0.18 -14.37 10.57
C ILE A 221 1.09 -15.22 11.45
N SER A 222 0.79 -15.25 12.75
CA SER A 222 1.42 -16.19 13.67
C SER A 222 0.70 -17.53 13.53
N ILE A 223 1.37 -18.49 12.88
CA ILE A 223 0.89 -19.87 12.81
C ILE A 223 1.11 -20.48 14.19
N ILE A 224 0.04 -20.59 14.98
CA ILE A 224 0.04 -21.46 16.17
C ILE A 224 -0.12 -22.88 15.65
N GLN A 225 0.99 -23.60 15.50
CA GLN A 225 0.92 -25.04 15.26
C GLN A 225 0.41 -25.71 16.53
N ASP A 226 -0.84 -26.18 16.50
CA ASP A 226 -1.35 -27.14 17.47
C ASP A 226 -0.85 -28.54 17.09
N PRO A 227 0.05 -29.15 17.89
CA PRO A 227 0.62 -30.46 17.62
C PRO A 227 -0.33 -31.63 17.94
N SER A 228 -1.58 -31.37 18.34
CA SER A 228 -2.52 -32.39 18.80
C SER A 228 -3.68 -32.71 17.85
N ALA A 229 -3.73 -32.11 16.65
CA ALA A 229 -4.75 -32.47 15.66
C ALA A 229 -4.35 -33.75 14.89
N PRO A 230 -5.30 -34.68 14.65
CA PRO A 230 -5.05 -35.89 13.86
C PRO A 230 -4.56 -35.55 12.43
N ASP A 231 -3.88 -36.52 11.80
CA ASP A 231 -3.31 -36.52 10.42
C ASP A 231 -4.37 -36.34 9.31
N THR A 232 -5.24 -35.35 9.43
CA THR A 232 -6.02 -34.84 8.30
C THR A 232 -5.12 -33.90 7.52
N LEU A 233 -4.84 -34.23 6.25
CA LEU A 233 -4.16 -33.37 5.27
C LEU A 233 -4.66 -31.93 5.41
N ARG A 234 -3.87 -31.08 6.06
CA ARG A 234 -4.21 -29.66 6.22
C ARG A 234 -3.99 -28.96 4.88
N PRO A 235 -4.83 -27.97 4.51
CA PRO A 235 -4.57 -27.16 3.34
C PRO A 235 -3.22 -26.45 3.47
N GLU A 236 -2.45 -26.40 2.38
CA GLU A 236 -1.33 -25.47 2.31
C GLU A 236 -1.87 -24.07 2.03
N TYR A 237 -1.25 -23.04 2.59
CA TYR A 237 -1.59 -21.65 2.30
C TYR A 237 -0.50 -21.02 1.47
N GLY A 238 -0.89 -20.22 0.48
CA GLY A 238 0.05 -19.37 -0.23
C GLY A 238 -0.61 -18.58 -1.35
N VAL A 239 0.19 -17.81 -2.07
CA VAL A 239 -0.31 -16.99 -3.17
C VAL A 239 -0.66 -17.86 -4.38
N ILE A 240 -1.85 -17.65 -4.92
CA ILE A 240 -2.33 -18.23 -6.19
C ILE A 240 -2.55 -17.08 -7.18
N HIS A 241 -1.77 -17.08 -8.27
CA HIS A 241 -1.68 -15.94 -9.19
C HIS A 241 -2.87 -15.76 -10.12
N ASP A 242 -3.68 -16.81 -10.35
CA ASP A 242 -4.88 -16.74 -11.19
C ASP A 242 -6.10 -16.17 -10.44
N GLY A 243 -5.93 -15.79 -9.17
CA GLY A 243 -6.99 -15.24 -8.33
C GLY A 243 -8.00 -16.28 -7.83
N CYS A 244 -7.75 -17.57 -8.04
CA CYS A 244 -8.63 -18.62 -7.52
C CYS A 244 -8.53 -18.75 -6.01
N ILE A 245 -9.58 -19.32 -5.40
CA ILE A 245 -9.62 -19.67 -3.99
C ILE A 245 -8.64 -20.80 -3.68
N TRP A 246 -8.52 -21.77 -4.59
CA TRP A 246 -7.66 -22.93 -4.41
C TRP A 246 -6.99 -23.38 -5.71
N GLU A 247 -5.95 -24.20 -5.58
CA GLU A 247 -5.34 -24.98 -6.65
C GLU A 247 -5.05 -26.41 -6.15
N PRO A 248 -5.16 -27.44 -7.02
CA PRO A 248 -4.63 -28.76 -6.69
C PRO A 248 -3.13 -28.68 -6.42
N ALA A 249 -2.70 -29.22 -5.29
CA ALA A 249 -1.29 -29.27 -4.90
C ALA A 249 -0.87 -30.70 -4.61
N TYR A 250 0.43 -30.99 -4.69
CA TYR A 250 0.96 -32.29 -4.27
C TYR A 250 1.62 -32.14 -2.90
N VAL A 251 0.92 -32.59 -1.86
CA VAL A 251 1.26 -32.37 -0.45
C VAL A 251 1.42 -33.72 0.22
N GLN A 252 2.56 -33.96 0.86
CA GLN A 252 2.84 -35.19 1.62
C GLN A 252 2.52 -36.49 0.84
N SER A 253 2.95 -36.56 -0.42
CA SER A 253 2.74 -37.73 -1.29
C SER A 253 1.27 -38.03 -1.64
N ALA A 254 0.36 -37.08 -1.44
CA ALA A 254 -1.03 -37.15 -1.86
C ALA A 254 -1.44 -35.88 -2.62
N VAL A 255 -2.56 -35.95 -3.35
CA VAL A 255 -3.20 -34.76 -3.90
C VAL A 255 -3.83 -33.99 -2.73
N GLY A 256 -3.27 -32.83 -2.45
CA GLY A 256 -3.78 -31.88 -1.47
C GLY A 256 -4.38 -30.65 -2.15
N VAL A 257 -4.64 -29.65 -1.33
CA VAL A 257 -5.18 -28.37 -1.75
C VAL A 257 -4.29 -27.26 -1.22
N LYS A 258 -3.95 -26.31 -2.10
CA LYS A 258 -3.37 -25.04 -1.69
C LYS A 258 -4.44 -23.96 -1.76
N LEU A 259 -4.61 -23.20 -0.69
CA LEU A 259 -5.60 -22.12 -0.55
C LEU A 259 -4.93 -20.75 -0.72
N ASN A 260 -5.61 -19.87 -1.43
CA ASN A 260 -5.16 -18.50 -1.65
C ASN A 260 -5.43 -17.63 -0.43
N GLU A 261 -4.38 -17.36 0.34
CA GLU A 261 -4.43 -16.54 1.55
C GLU A 261 -4.98 -15.12 1.31
N ASN A 262 -4.86 -14.60 0.08
CA ASN A 262 -5.30 -13.26 -0.27
C ASN A 262 -6.77 -13.21 -0.73
N HIS A 263 -7.43 -14.35 -0.92
CA HIS A 263 -8.80 -14.39 -1.38
C HIS A 263 -9.79 -14.04 -0.25
N PRO A 264 -10.74 -13.10 -0.44
CA PRO A 264 -11.64 -12.65 0.63
C PRO A 264 -12.51 -13.76 1.23
N PHE A 265 -12.89 -14.75 0.42
CA PHE A 265 -13.58 -15.95 0.89
C PHE A 265 -12.75 -16.76 1.90
N VAL A 266 -11.44 -16.93 1.65
CA VAL A 266 -10.55 -17.66 2.57
C VAL A 266 -10.44 -16.91 3.90
N ALA A 267 -10.31 -15.59 3.86
CA ALA A 267 -10.30 -14.77 5.08
C ALA A 267 -11.61 -14.92 5.88
N ALA A 268 -12.77 -14.99 5.21
CA ALA A 268 -14.05 -15.22 5.87
C ALA A 268 -14.18 -16.63 6.48
N VAL A 269 -13.67 -17.65 5.78
CA VAL A 269 -13.62 -19.03 6.29
C VAL A 269 -12.79 -19.13 7.55
N LEU A 270 -11.61 -18.49 7.57
CA LEU A 270 -10.73 -18.46 8.74
C LEU A 270 -11.37 -17.72 9.92
N LYS A 271 -12.10 -16.62 9.67
CA LYS A 271 -12.88 -15.91 10.70
C LYS A 271 -13.99 -16.79 11.31
N GLY A 272 -14.51 -17.76 10.55
CA GLY A 272 -15.50 -18.74 11.02
C GLY A 272 -14.93 -19.82 11.95
N GLY A 273 -13.61 -19.86 12.16
CA GLY A 273 -12.92 -20.81 13.03
C GLY A 273 -12.68 -22.18 12.40
N ASN A 274 -12.01 -23.06 13.16
CA ASN A 274 -11.46 -24.34 12.68
C ASN A 274 -12.49 -25.26 12.02
N GLN A 275 -13.75 -25.24 12.47
CA GLN A 275 -14.80 -26.08 11.88
C GLN A 275 -15.18 -25.61 10.47
N SER A 276 -15.30 -24.31 10.24
CA SER A 276 -15.59 -23.73 8.93
C SER A 276 -14.44 -24.03 7.96
N GLU A 277 -13.21 -23.85 8.42
CA GLU A 277 -12.00 -24.16 7.67
C GLU A 277 -11.94 -25.64 7.27
N ALA A 278 -12.19 -26.57 8.20
CA ALA A 278 -12.16 -28.00 7.94
C ALA A 278 -13.20 -28.43 6.90
N LEU A 279 -14.42 -27.92 6.99
CA LEU A 279 -15.51 -28.25 6.04
C LEU A 279 -15.20 -27.75 4.63
N VAL A 280 -14.78 -26.49 4.50
CA VAL A 280 -14.44 -25.92 3.20
C VAL A 280 -13.21 -26.61 2.61
N SER A 281 -12.15 -26.80 3.40
CA SER A 281 -10.92 -27.43 2.92
C SER A 281 -11.17 -28.87 2.46
N SER A 282 -12.01 -29.62 3.17
CA SER A 282 -12.41 -30.99 2.78
C SER A 282 -13.15 -31.01 1.44
N MET A 283 -14.08 -30.08 1.23
CA MET A 283 -14.79 -29.95 -0.06
C MET A 283 -13.82 -29.63 -1.20
N LEU A 284 -12.94 -28.64 -1.01
CA LEU A 284 -11.98 -28.22 -2.02
C LEU A 284 -10.94 -29.31 -2.32
N GLN A 285 -10.52 -30.07 -1.33
CA GLN A 285 -9.65 -31.22 -1.52
C GLN A 285 -10.31 -32.28 -2.42
N VAL A 286 -11.58 -32.64 -2.16
CA VAL A 286 -12.30 -33.59 -3.02
C VAL A 286 -12.40 -33.06 -4.46
N MET A 287 -12.64 -31.77 -4.64
CA MET A 287 -12.65 -31.15 -5.97
C MET A 287 -11.27 -31.23 -6.65
N SER A 288 -10.20 -30.92 -5.92
CA SER A 288 -8.81 -31.04 -6.41
C SER A 288 -8.45 -32.48 -6.81
N GLU A 289 -8.90 -33.46 -6.04
CA GLU A 289 -8.70 -34.87 -6.37
C GLU A 289 -9.43 -35.28 -7.65
N ILE A 290 -10.66 -34.82 -7.85
CA ILE A 290 -11.44 -35.07 -9.07
C ILE A 290 -10.73 -34.42 -10.28
N GLU A 291 -10.31 -33.16 -10.14
CA GLU A 291 -9.58 -32.44 -11.18
C GLU A 291 -8.27 -33.13 -11.55
N TYR A 292 -7.49 -33.57 -10.54
CA TYR A 292 -6.22 -34.27 -10.75
C TYR A 292 -6.39 -35.63 -11.42
N LYS A 293 -7.41 -36.41 -11.02
CA LYS A 293 -7.67 -37.76 -11.55
C LYS A 293 -8.35 -37.73 -12.93
N THR A 294 -8.76 -36.57 -13.43
CA THR A 294 -9.44 -36.43 -14.73
C THR A 294 -8.42 -36.61 -15.88
N PRO A 295 -8.52 -37.71 -16.67
CA PRO A 295 -7.47 -38.07 -17.62
C PRO A 295 -7.60 -37.36 -18.97
N ARG A 296 -8.79 -36.81 -19.28
CA ARG A 296 -9.07 -36.13 -20.55
C ARG A 296 -8.81 -34.64 -20.41
N ASP A 297 -7.91 -34.11 -21.23
CA ASP A 297 -7.53 -32.69 -21.21
C ASP A 297 -8.72 -31.73 -21.38
N THR A 298 -9.72 -32.10 -22.19
CA THR A 298 -10.91 -31.28 -22.41
C THR A 298 -11.77 -31.18 -21.14
N GLU A 299 -11.91 -32.28 -20.41
CA GLU A 299 -12.66 -32.34 -19.15
C GLU A 299 -11.88 -31.65 -18.03
N LYS A 300 -10.56 -31.81 -17.99
CA LYS A 300 -9.69 -31.11 -17.06
C LYS A 300 -9.77 -29.59 -17.22
N LYS A 301 -9.69 -29.08 -18.45
CA LYS A 301 -9.88 -27.65 -18.75
C LYS A 301 -11.26 -27.13 -18.34
N LEU A 302 -12.29 -27.96 -18.46
CA LEU A 302 -13.63 -27.59 -17.98
C LEU A 302 -13.67 -27.44 -16.46
N LEU A 303 -13.02 -28.34 -15.72
CA LEU A 303 -12.92 -28.27 -14.26
C LEU A 303 -12.05 -27.08 -13.81
N GLU A 304 -10.94 -26.81 -14.48
CA GLU A 304 -10.11 -25.62 -14.26
C GLU A 304 -10.92 -24.34 -14.46
N LYS A 305 -11.71 -24.27 -15.55
CA LYS A 305 -12.61 -23.14 -15.80
C LYS A 305 -13.69 -23.02 -14.72
N PHE A 306 -14.28 -24.15 -14.30
CA PHE A 306 -15.26 -24.15 -13.22
C PHE A 306 -14.68 -23.62 -11.91
N ARG A 307 -13.46 -24.04 -11.55
CA ARG A 307 -12.71 -23.52 -10.39
C ARG A 307 -12.51 -22.01 -10.48
N GLN A 308 -12.13 -21.50 -11.64
CA GLN A 308 -11.98 -20.06 -11.90
C GLN A 308 -13.29 -19.29 -11.76
N GLU A 309 -14.37 -19.77 -12.37
CA GLU A 309 -15.69 -19.11 -12.30
C GLU A 309 -16.26 -19.12 -10.88
N VAL A 310 -16.19 -20.25 -10.18
CA VAL A 310 -16.63 -20.35 -8.77
C VAL A 310 -15.83 -19.38 -7.89
N SER A 311 -14.52 -19.32 -8.08
CA SER A 311 -13.65 -18.41 -7.33
C SER A 311 -14.02 -16.95 -7.61
N ARG A 312 -14.21 -16.57 -8.88
CA ARG A 312 -14.63 -15.23 -9.28
C ARG A 312 -15.99 -14.85 -8.68
N GLU A 313 -16.99 -15.71 -8.81
CA GLU A 313 -18.34 -15.43 -8.32
C GLU A 313 -18.38 -15.32 -6.79
N LEU A 314 -17.66 -16.19 -6.08
CA LEU A 314 -17.50 -16.06 -4.64
C LEU A 314 -16.79 -14.76 -4.28
N ARG A 315 -15.76 -14.36 -5.03
CA ARG A 315 -15.08 -13.08 -4.82
C ARG A 315 -16.04 -11.90 -4.95
N ILE A 316 -16.82 -11.84 -6.04
CA ILE A 316 -17.81 -10.78 -6.28
C ILE A 316 -18.84 -10.74 -5.13
N LYS A 317 -19.32 -11.90 -4.68
CA LYS A 317 -20.26 -11.97 -3.55
C LYS A 317 -19.61 -11.47 -2.26
N MET A 318 -18.39 -11.87 -1.96
CA MET A 318 -17.68 -11.42 -0.76
C MET A 318 -17.44 -9.91 -0.80
N GLU A 319 -17.09 -9.35 -1.96
CA GLU A 319 -16.91 -7.90 -2.16
C GLU A 319 -18.19 -7.09 -1.95
N SER A 320 -19.37 -7.70 -2.10
CA SER A 320 -20.65 -7.05 -1.82
C SER A 320 -21.05 -7.05 -0.34
N ILE A 321 -20.38 -7.87 0.48
CA ILE A 321 -20.70 -8.10 1.90
C ILE A 321 -19.61 -7.54 2.82
N LEU A 322 -18.36 -7.44 2.33
CA LEU A 322 -17.18 -6.91 3.02
C LEU A 322 -16.97 -5.42 2.77
#